data_AF-A0A1I3WC74-F1
#
_entry.id   AF-A0A1I3WC74-F1
#
_cell.length_a   1.000
_cell.length_b   1.000
_cell.length_c   1.000
_cell.angle_alpha   90.00
_cell.angle_beta   90.00
_cell.angle_gamma   90.00
#
_symmetry.space_group_name_H-M   'P 1'
#
loop_
_entity.id
_entity.type
_entity.pdbx_description
1 polymer ?
#
loop_
_entity_poly.entity_id
_entity_poly.type
_entity_poly.pdbx_seq_one_letter_code
_entity_poly.pdbx_strand_id
1 'polypeptide(L)'
;MIVDGTYHRYPAVAHAEIRTALEQGWEVWGLSSMGAIRAAEMASLGMKGFGVVYEAFAEDEDLPDDVVALVHADEPPYTPVSEPLIHIKAYLKDLIDNGLIDSAQYREVIAKISCTWFGNRTLPALRTLLSHSGTGATQLEESLRRMKHFQRYRVKCHDFKEFLVARPWVAGRK
;
A
#
# COMPACT_ATOMS: atom_id res chain seq x y z
N MET A 1 -4.25 -5.76 17.07
CA MET A 1 -3.64 -5.57 15.73
C MET A 1 -4.68 -4.93 14.83
N ILE A 2 -4.31 -3.88 14.09
CA ILE A 2 -5.15 -3.15 13.13
C ILE A 2 -4.50 -3.32 11.75
N VAL A 3 -5.25 -3.74 10.73
CA VAL A 3 -4.70 -4.11 9.40
C VAL A 3 -5.34 -3.34 8.25
N ASP A 4 -6.66 -3.27 8.24
CA ASP A 4 -7.40 -2.55 7.23
C ASP A 4 -8.71 -2.06 7.84
N GLY A 5 -9.33 -1.08 7.18
CA GLY A 5 -10.75 -0.85 7.36
C GLY A 5 -11.39 -0.59 6.01
N THR A 6 -12.64 -0.95 5.91
CA THR A 6 -13.43 -0.73 4.70
C THR A 6 -13.72 0.75 4.57
N TYR A 7 -13.17 1.41 3.53
CA TYR A 7 -13.55 2.77 3.17
C TYR A 7 -15.09 2.86 3.09
N HIS A 8 -15.68 3.82 3.79
CA HIS A 8 -17.12 4.13 3.84
C HIS A 8 -18.11 3.12 4.46
N ARG A 9 -17.69 1.91 4.87
CA ARG A 9 -18.66 0.91 5.43
C ARG A 9 -18.70 0.87 6.95
N TYR A 10 -17.58 1.19 7.62
CA TYR A 10 -17.46 1.31 9.07
C TYR A 10 -16.45 2.42 9.41
N PRO A 11 -16.64 3.16 10.51
CA PRO A 11 -15.64 4.09 10.97
C PRO A 11 -14.34 3.34 11.27
N ALA A 12 -13.21 3.92 10.86
CA ALA A 12 -11.90 3.42 11.26
C ALA A 12 -11.75 3.52 12.78
N VAL A 13 -10.95 2.64 13.37
CA VAL A 13 -10.60 2.72 14.80
C VAL A 13 -10.04 4.11 15.09
N ALA A 14 -10.66 4.82 16.04
CA ALA A 14 -10.31 6.19 16.35
C ALA A 14 -9.01 6.26 17.18
N HIS A 15 -8.26 7.36 17.05
CA HIS A 15 -7.06 7.59 17.86
C HIS A 15 -7.35 7.53 19.36
N ALA A 16 -8.53 7.97 19.80
CA ALA A 16 -8.95 7.92 21.19
C ALA A 16 -9.08 6.48 21.73
N GLU A 17 -9.58 5.56 20.90
CA GLU A 17 -9.70 4.14 21.25
C GLU A 17 -8.32 3.49 21.35
N ILE A 18 -7.42 3.81 20.40
CA ILE A 18 -6.03 3.33 20.39
C ILE A 18 -5.29 3.84 21.63
N ARG A 19 -5.39 5.15 21.93
CA ARG A 19 -4.76 5.76 23.11
C ARG A 19 -5.23 5.09 24.39
N THR A 20 -6.53 4.86 24.53
CA THR A 20 -7.10 4.20 25.72
C THR A 20 -6.54 2.79 25.91
N ALA A 21 -6.39 2.02 24.82
CA ALA A 21 -5.79 0.69 24.88
C ALA A 21 -4.31 0.74 25.30
N LEU A 22 -3.54 1.69 24.75
CA LEU A 22 -2.14 1.90 25.12
C LEU A 22 -1.99 2.29 26.61
N GLU A 23 -2.83 3.20 27.10
CA GLU A 23 -2.88 3.62 28.52
C GLU A 23 -3.22 2.45 29.47
N GLN A 24 -3.97 1.45 28.99
CA GLN A 24 -4.27 0.21 29.73
C GLN A 24 -3.13 -0.82 29.64
N GLY A 25 -2.00 -0.48 29.02
CA GLY A 25 -0.83 -1.35 28.88
C GLY A 25 -0.95 -2.39 27.76
N TRP A 26 -1.89 -2.24 26.83
CA TRP A 26 -2.03 -3.16 25.70
C TRP A 26 -0.95 -2.91 24.67
N GLU A 27 -0.42 -3.99 24.10
CA GLU A 27 0.46 -3.90 22.95
C GLU A 27 -0.37 -3.79 21.65
N VAL A 28 -0.42 -2.58 21.09
CA VAL A 28 -1.18 -2.29 19.86
C VAL A 28 -0.24 -2.24 18.66
N TRP A 29 -0.50 -3.13 17.69
CA TRP A 29 0.20 -3.16 16.41
C TRP A 29 -0.71 -2.65 15.29
N GLY A 30 -0.16 -1.81 14.41
CA GLY A 30 -0.76 -1.43 13.14
C GLY A 30 0.14 -1.83 11.98
N LEU A 31 -0.47 -2.27 10.89
CA LEU A 31 0.20 -2.60 9.63
C LEU A 31 -0.80 -2.44 8.50
N SER A 32 -0.34 -2.34 7.24
CA SER A 32 -1.20 -2.24 6.05
C SER A 32 -2.25 -1.10 6.10
N SER A 33 -2.55 -0.49 4.96
CA SER A 33 -3.70 0.43 4.82
C SER A 33 -3.81 1.47 5.96
N MET A 34 -5.01 1.66 6.52
CA MET A 34 -5.25 2.51 7.70
C MET A 34 -4.56 2.05 8.98
N GLY A 35 -4.25 0.75 9.14
CA GLY A 35 -3.52 0.26 10.32
C GLY A 35 -2.09 0.81 10.37
N ALA A 36 -1.43 0.86 9.20
CA ALA A 36 -0.12 1.47 9.05
C ALA A 36 -0.13 2.98 9.33
N ILE A 37 -1.11 3.71 8.78
CA ILE A 37 -1.27 5.16 9.01
C ILE A 37 -1.41 5.43 10.51
N ARG A 38 -2.32 4.72 11.19
CA ARG A 38 -2.54 4.88 12.64
C ARG A 38 -1.30 4.53 13.45
N ALA A 39 -0.53 3.52 13.05
CA ALA A 39 0.73 3.20 13.69
C ALA A 39 1.76 4.32 13.56
N ALA A 40 1.86 4.98 12.40
CA ALA A 40 2.76 6.11 12.19
C ALA A 40 2.37 7.31 13.06
N GLU A 41 1.09 7.71 13.02
CA GLU A 41 0.57 8.84 13.79
C GLU A 41 0.67 8.64 15.31
N MET A 42 0.52 7.40 15.78
CA MET A 42 0.50 7.04 17.21
C MET A 42 1.84 6.46 17.71
N ALA A 43 2.89 6.49 16.88
CA ALA A 43 4.20 5.92 17.22
C ALA A 43 4.79 6.53 18.50
N SER A 44 4.66 7.85 18.66
CA SER A 44 5.12 8.59 19.85
C SER A 44 4.37 8.22 21.14
N LEU A 45 3.17 7.63 21.01
CA LEU A 45 2.34 7.15 22.12
C LEU A 45 2.54 5.66 22.41
N GLY A 46 3.42 4.98 21.69
CA GLY A 46 3.78 3.58 21.92
C GLY A 46 3.05 2.56 21.04
N MET A 47 2.25 3.00 20.07
CA MET A 47 1.74 2.10 19.03
C MET A 47 2.90 1.61 18.16
N LYS A 48 2.90 0.32 17.81
CA LYS A 48 3.95 -0.28 16.99
C LYS A 48 3.49 -0.47 15.55
N GLY A 49 4.37 -0.16 14.61
CA GLY A 49 4.15 -0.40 13.19
C GLY A 49 4.89 -1.62 12.65
N PHE A 50 4.42 -2.20 11.55
CA PHE A 50 5.12 -3.27 10.84
C PHE A 50 4.90 -3.19 9.34
N GLY A 51 5.97 -3.45 8.58
CA GLY A 51 5.93 -3.65 7.14
C GLY A 51 6.12 -2.37 6.33
N VAL A 52 6.21 -2.54 5.01
CA VAL A 52 6.58 -1.49 4.05
C VAL A 52 5.56 -0.35 4.04
N VAL A 53 4.27 -0.65 4.24
CA VAL A 53 3.25 0.39 4.26
C VAL A 53 3.40 1.28 5.49
N TYR A 54 3.74 0.71 6.66
CA TYR A 54 4.01 1.51 7.85
C TYR A 54 5.27 2.36 7.69
N GLU A 55 6.36 1.76 7.20
CA GLU A 55 7.62 2.46 6.96
C GLU A 55 7.42 3.67 6.04
N ALA A 56 6.62 3.52 4.98
CA ALA A 56 6.30 4.63 4.08
C ALA A 56 5.65 5.83 4.77
N PHE A 57 4.73 5.62 5.72
CA PHE A 57 4.11 6.71 6.49
C PHE A 57 4.97 7.21 7.66
N ALA A 58 5.83 6.35 8.21
CA ALA A 58 6.76 6.74 9.25
C ALA A 58 7.90 7.63 8.72
N GLU A 59 8.27 7.46 7.44
CA GLU A 59 9.31 8.23 6.76
C GLU A 59 8.79 9.52 6.11
N ASP A 60 7.51 9.57 5.73
CA ASP A 60 6.88 10.70 5.04
C ASP A 60 5.54 11.06 5.70
N GLU A 61 5.57 12.06 6.58
CA GLU A 61 4.39 12.56 7.32
C GLU A 61 3.36 13.22 6.40
N ASP A 62 3.80 13.75 5.25
CA ASP A 62 2.94 14.41 4.26
C ASP A 62 2.38 13.42 3.22
N LEU A 63 2.65 12.13 3.37
CA LEU A 63 2.16 11.09 2.46
C LEU A 63 0.62 11.03 2.51
N PRO A 64 -0.09 11.23 1.39
CA PRO A 64 -1.55 11.23 1.40
C PRO A 64 -2.13 9.86 1.78
N ASP A 65 -3.18 9.83 2.60
CA ASP A 65 -3.88 8.59 2.99
C ASP A 65 -4.38 7.79 1.78
N ASP A 66 -4.69 8.46 0.66
CA ASP A 66 -5.24 7.81 -0.53
C ASP A 66 -4.23 6.89 -1.24
N VAL A 67 -2.94 6.91 -0.87
CA VAL A 67 -1.93 6.04 -1.47
C VAL A 67 -2.17 4.56 -1.16
N VAL A 68 -2.90 4.27 -0.09
CA VAL A 68 -3.31 2.91 0.30
C VAL A 68 -4.77 2.57 -0.04
N ALA A 69 -5.53 3.55 -0.53
CA ALA A 69 -6.95 3.42 -0.83
C ALA A 69 -7.20 2.65 -2.13
N LEU A 70 -8.27 1.87 -2.16
CA LEU A 70 -8.75 1.15 -3.33
C LEU A 70 -10.27 0.92 -3.23
N VAL A 71 -10.90 0.60 -4.36
CA VAL A 71 -12.33 0.25 -4.41
C VAL A 71 -12.47 -1.26 -4.53
N HIS A 72 -13.39 -1.82 -3.74
CA HIS A 72 -13.82 -3.21 -3.86
C HIS A 72 -15.16 -3.26 -4.58
N ALA A 73 -15.44 -4.37 -5.26
CA ALA A 73 -16.78 -4.67 -5.78
C ALA A 73 -17.79 -4.69 -4.63
N ASP A 74 -19.05 -4.33 -4.92
CA ASP A 74 -20.11 -4.23 -3.89
C ASP A 74 -20.62 -5.58 -3.38
N GLU A 75 -20.35 -6.66 -4.13
CA GLU A 75 -20.79 -8.02 -3.82
C GLU A 75 -19.61 -8.95 -3.45
N PRO A 76 -19.84 -9.95 -2.56
CA PRO A 76 -18.86 -10.99 -2.29
C PRO A 76 -18.35 -11.65 -3.60
N PRO A 77 -17.04 -11.93 -3.71
CA PRO A 77 -16.03 -11.93 -2.66
C PRO A 77 -15.35 -10.56 -2.44
N TYR A 78 -15.99 -9.45 -2.80
CA TYR A 78 -15.48 -8.08 -2.65
C TYR A 78 -14.13 -7.89 -3.32
N THR A 79 -14.01 -8.35 -4.57
CA THR A 79 -12.74 -8.26 -5.30
C THR A 79 -12.32 -6.81 -5.49
N PRO A 80 -11.03 -6.46 -5.32
CA PRO A 80 -10.55 -5.13 -5.65
C PRO A 80 -10.74 -4.85 -7.14
N VAL A 81 -11.40 -3.72 -7.46
CA VAL A 81 -11.61 -3.24 -8.84
C VAL A 81 -10.62 -2.12 -9.21
N SER A 82 -9.87 -1.62 -8.23
CA SER A 82 -8.74 -0.71 -8.42
C SER A 82 -7.53 -1.14 -7.58
N GLU A 83 -6.38 -0.50 -7.81
CA GLU A 83 -5.13 -0.74 -7.10
C GLU A 83 -4.71 0.52 -6.32
N PRO A 84 -4.28 0.37 -5.05
CA PRO A 84 -3.58 1.41 -4.30
C PRO A 84 -2.36 1.94 -5.04
N LEU A 85 -2.07 3.23 -4.86
CA LEU A 85 -0.87 3.83 -5.44
C LEU A 85 0.41 3.16 -4.94
N ILE A 86 0.44 2.68 -3.69
CA ILE A 86 1.61 2.00 -3.14
C ILE A 86 1.93 0.68 -3.86
N HIS A 87 0.92 -0.06 -4.34
CA HIS A 87 1.14 -1.26 -5.16
C HIS A 87 1.71 -0.89 -6.53
N ILE A 88 1.19 0.17 -7.13
CA ILE A 88 1.65 0.68 -8.42
C ILE A 88 3.10 1.18 -8.32
N LYS A 89 3.44 1.92 -7.26
CA LYS A 89 4.81 2.34 -6.96
C LYS A 89 5.76 1.15 -6.86
N ALA A 90 5.38 0.09 -6.13
CA ALA A 90 6.17 -1.13 -6.01
C ALA A 90 6.41 -1.81 -7.37
N TYR A 91 5.39 -1.91 -8.21
CA TYR A 91 5.53 -2.45 -9.58
C TYR A 91 6.45 -1.59 -10.46
N LEU A 92 6.24 -0.28 -10.48
CA LEU A 92 7.05 0.63 -11.31
C LEU A 92 8.51 0.69 -10.83
N LYS A 93 8.74 0.53 -9.53
CA LYS A 93 10.09 0.38 -8.98
C LYS A 93 10.77 -0.90 -9.49
N ASP A 94 10.08 -2.04 -9.52
CA ASP A 94 10.61 -3.26 -10.14
C ASP A 94 10.94 -3.04 -11.63
N LEU A 95 10.13 -2.29 -12.36
CA LEU A 95 10.45 -1.97 -13.76
C LEU A 95 11.73 -1.13 -13.89
N ILE A 96 11.92 -0.10 -13.06
CA ILE A 96 13.18 0.68 -13.05
C ILE A 96 14.36 -0.21 -12.69
N ASP A 97 14.25 -1.00 -11.61
CA ASP A 97 15.33 -1.82 -11.08
C ASP A 97 15.77 -2.90 -12.10
N ASN A 98 14.89 -3.26 -13.04
CA ASN A 98 15.18 -4.19 -14.15
C ASN A 98 15.47 -3.47 -15.49
N GLY A 99 15.60 -2.15 -15.53
CA GLY A 99 15.91 -1.37 -16.73
C GLY A 99 14.82 -1.40 -17.81
N LEU A 100 13.58 -1.70 -17.44
CA LEU A 100 12.44 -1.73 -18.35
C LEU A 100 11.84 -0.34 -18.59
N ILE A 101 11.97 0.55 -17.61
CA ILE A 101 11.66 1.97 -17.74
C ILE A 101 12.79 2.78 -17.09
N ASP A 102 12.96 4.03 -17.52
CA ASP A 102 13.88 4.96 -16.88
C ASP A 102 13.18 5.80 -15.78
N SER A 103 13.97 6.61 -15.08
CA SER A 103 13.45 7.47 -14.00
C SER A 103 12.52 8.59 -14.50
N ALA A 104 12.66 9.04 -15.75
CA ALA A 104 11.76 10.05 -16.32
C ALA A 104 10.38 9.46 -16.60
N GLN A 105 10.35 8.26 -17.19
CA GLN A 105 9.13 7.48 -17.44
C GLN A 105 8.41 7.14 -16.14
N TYR A 106 9.15 6.70 -15.12
CA TYR A 106 8.59 6.47 -13.78
C TYR A 106 7.90 7.72 -13.23
N ARG A 107 8.59 8.87 -13.23
CA ARG A 107 8.03 10.12 -12.71
C ARG A 107 6.81 10.56 -13.50
N GLU A 108 6.83 10.42 -14.82
CA GLU A 108 5.70 10.75 -15.68
C GLU A 108 4.48 9.90 -15.36
N VAL A 109 4.65 8.57 -15.28
CA VAL A 109 3.54 7.65 -14.99
C VAL A 109 2.99 7.89 -13.59
N ILE A 110 3.87 8.05 -12.59
CA ILE A 110 3.47 8.34 -11.21
C ILE A 110 2.68 9.66 -11.12
N ALA A 111 3.19 10.74 -11.72
CA ALA A 111 2.53 12.05 -11.68
C ALA A 111 1.13 12.00 -12.30
N LYS A 112 0.94 11.20 -13.37
CA LYS A 112 -0.36 11.03 -14.01
C LYS A 112 -1.32 10.21 -13.15
N ILE A 113 -0.87 9.06 -12.63
CA ILE A 113 -1.76 8.15 -11.90
C ILE A 113 -2.07 8.62 -10.47
N SER A 114 -1.15 9.33 -9.81
CA SER A 114 -1.39 9.91 -8.48
C SER A 114 -2.51 10.95 -8.50
N CYS A 115 -2.62 11.73 -9.58
CA CYS A 115 -3.67 12.73 -9.77
C CYS A 115 -5.04 12.13 -10.16
N THR A 116 -5.14 10.80 -10.30
CA THR A 116 -6.43 10.14 -10.53
C THR A 116 -7.07 9.72 -9.22
N TRP A 117 -8.41 9.81 -9.15
CA TRP A 117 -9.18 9.23 -8.05
C TRP A 117 -8.84 7.74 -7.88
N PHE A 118 -8.68 7.28 -6.64
CA PHE A 118 -8.18 5.94 -6.33
C PHE A 118 -9.01 4.78 -6.92
N GLY A 119 -10.30 4.98 -7.19
CA GLY A 119 -11.11 3.98 -7.89
C GLY A 119 -10.84 3.86 -9.39
N ASN A 120 -10.19 4.86 -10.00
CA ASN A 120 -9.79 4.83 -11.41
C ASN A 120 -8.35 4.34 -11.61
N ARG A 121 -7.60 4.09 -10.52
CA ARG A 121 -6.25 3.52 -10.56
C ARG A 121 -6.32 2.03 -10.88
N THR A 122 -6.39 1.68 -12.16
CA THR A 122 -6.55 0.30 -12.61
C THR A 122 -5.35 -0.19 -13.43
N LEU A 123 -5.12 -1.50 -13.50
CA LEU A 123 -4.06 -2.07 -14.34
C LEU A 123 -4.22 -1.70 -15.83
N PRO A 124 -5.44 -1.69 -16.42
CA PRO A 124 -5.65 -1.16 -17.76
C PRO A 124 -5.24 0.31 -17.91
N ALA A 125 -5.57 1.18 -16.94
CA ALA A 125 -5.16 2.58 -16.97
C ALA A 125 -3.62 2.69 -16.92
N LEU A 126 -2.97 1.92 -16.04
CA LEU A 126 -1.52 1.88 -15.92
C LEU A 126 -0.84 1.38 -17.21
N ARG A 127 -1.38 0.33 -17.84
CA ARG A 127 -0.92 -0.16 -19.15
C ARG A 127 -0.99 0.93 -20.22
N THR A 128 -2.08 1.70 -20.25
CA THR A 128 -2.23 2.81 -21.18
C THR A 128 -1.15 3.86 -20.92
N LEU A 129 -0.90 4.23 -19.66
CA LEU A 129 0.16 5.20 -19.32
C LEU A 129 1.55 4.74 -19.76
N LEU A 130 1.90 3.47 -19.51
CA LEU A 130 3.19 2.89 -19.93
C LEU A 130 3.37 2.83 -21.45
N SER A 131 2.28 2.64 -22.19
CA SER A 131 2.31 2.65 -23.66
C SER A 131 2.57 4.05 -24.21
N HIS A 132 2.19 5.09 -23.47
CA HIS A 132 2.36 6.50 -23.89
C HIS A 132 3.62 7.16 -23.34
N SER A 133 4.37 6.50 -22.45
CA SER A 133 5.62 7.04 -21.87
C SER A 133 6.86 6.81 -22.75
N GLY A 134 6.68 6.48 -24.03
CA GLY A 134 7.79 6.24 -24.96
C GLY A 134 8.60 4.97 -24.68
N THR A 135 8.04 4.01 -23.94
CA THR A 135 8.67 2.71 -23.65
C THR A 135 8.88 1.92 -24.95
N GLY A 136 10.09 1.39 -25.17
CA GLY A 136 10.37 0.56 -26.35
C GLY A 136 9.47 -0.68 -26.41
N ALA A 137 9.16 -1.18 -27.62
CA ALA A 137 8.20 -2.28 -27.78
C ALA A 137 8.53 -3.52 -26.95
N THR A 138 9.80 -3.94 -26.93
CA THR A 138 10.27 -5.08 -26.11
C THR A 138 10.16 -4.79 -24.61
N GLN A 139 10.56 -3.61 -24.16
CA GLN A 139 10.45 -3.21 -22.76
C GLN A 139 8.99 -3.17 -22.29
N LEU A 140 8.09 -2.69 -23.15
CA LEU A 140 6.66 -2.67 -22.88
C LEU A 140 6.11 -4.09 -22.77
N GLU A 141 6.46 -4.99 -23.69
CA GLU A 141 6.03 -6.39 -23.62
C GLU A 141 6.48 -7.07 -22.32
N GLU A 142 7.75 -6.89 -21.93
CA GLU A 142 8.31 -7.37 -20.67
C GLU A 142 7.58 -6.80 -19.45
N SER A 143 7.30 -5.49 -19.47
CA SER A 143 6.55 -4.80 -18.41
C SER A 143 5.15 -5.37 -18.27
N LEU A 144 4.46 -5.62 -19.39
CA LEU A 144 3.11 -6.21 -19.40
C LEU A 144 3.13 -7.68 -18.96
N ARG A 145 4.19 -8.45 -19.28
CA ARG A 145 4.35 -9.80 -18.75
C ARG A 145 4.45 -9.80 -17.23
N ARG A 146 5.23 -8.87 -16.65
CA ARG A 146 5.31 -8.70 -15.19
C ARG A 146 3.99 -8.25 -14.58
N MET A 147 3.25 -7.38 -15.27
CA MET A 147 1.92 -6.93 -14.84
C MET A 147 0.90 -8.08 -14.74
N LYS A 148 1.01 -9.14 -15.55
CA LYS A 148 0.16 -10.35 -15.40
C LYS A 148 0.33 -11.05 -14.05
N HIS A 149 1.44 -10.79 -13.35
CA HIS A 149 1.74 -11.33 -12.02
C HIS A 149 1.74 -10.23 -10.96
N PHE A 150 0.77 -9.30 -11.04
CA PHE A 150 0.71 -8.11 -10.18
C PHE A 150 0.59 -8.41 -8.68
N GLN A 151 0.15 -9.62 -8.30
CA GLN A 151 0.08 -10.05 -6.90
C GLN A 151 1.43 -9.92 -6.17
N ARG A 152 2.56 -9.95 -6.90
CA ARG A 152 3.91 -9.76 -6.36
C ARG A 152 4.17 -8.34 -5.83
N TYR A 153 3.35 -7.38 -6.21
CA TYR A 153 3.50 -5.97 -5.82
C TYR A 153 2.42 -5.53 -4.82
N ARG A 154 1.56 -6.45 -4.36
CA ARG A 154 0.51 -6.17 -3.39
C ARG A 154 1.08 -6.13 -1.97
N VAL A 155 1.90 -5.11 -1.71
CA VAL A 155 2.64 -4.94 -0.44
C VAL A 155 1.74 -4.96 0.79
N LYS A 156 0.50 -4.46 0.71
CA LYS A 156 -0.48 -4.55 1.81
C LYS A 156 -0.71 -6.00 2.26
N CYS A 157 -0.81 -6.94 1.31
CA CYS A 157 -0.96 -8.36 1.61
C CYS A 157 0.34 -9.00 2.09
N HIS A 158 1.49 -8.49 1.66
CA HIS A 158 2.80 -8.99 2.07
C HIS A 158 3.11 -8.62 3.51
N ASP A 159 2.91 -7.34 3.90
CA ASP A 159 3.06 -6.86 5.28
C ASP A 159 2.31 -7.76 6.27
N PHE A 160 1.05 -8.10 5.96
CA PHE A 160 0.25 -8.99 6.79
C PHE A 160 0.83 -10.40 6.90
N LYS A 161 1.23 -11.00 5.78
CA LYS A 161 1.81 -12.36 5.77
C LYS A 161 3.13 -12.40 6.52
N GLU A 162 3.99 -11.42 6.29
CA GLU A 162 5.29 -11.31 6.93
C GLU A 162 5.14 -11.10 8.44
N PHE A 163 4.18 -10.28 8.87
CA PHE A 163 3.86 -10.10 10.28
C PHE A 163 3.52 -11.44 10.96
N LEU A 164 2.67 -12.25 10.32
CA LEU A 164 2.27 -13.57 10.84
C LEU A 164 3.45 -14.55 10.96
N VAL A 165 4.41 -14.48 10.04
CA VAL A 165 5.62 -15.31 10.05
C VAL A 165 6.61 -14.82 11.11
N ALA A 166 6.86 -13.51 11.17
CA ALA A 166 7.83 -12.91 12.07
C ALA A 166 7.42 -12.97 13.54
N ARG A 167 6.10 -12.97 13.82
CA ARG A 167 5.54 -13.00 15.19
C ARG A 167 6.17 -11.99 16.16
N PRO A 168 6.32 -10.72 15.78
CA PRO A 168 7.06 -9.74 16.59
C PRO A 168 6.44 -9.51 17.99
N TRP A 169 5.15 -9.77 18.17
CA TRP A 169 4.45 -9.68 19.47
C TRP A 169 4.85 -10.77 20.48
N VAL A 170 5.62 -11.79 20.07
CA VAL A 170 6.13 -12.84 20.96
C VAL A 170 7.53 -12.50 21.47
N ALA A 171 8.30 -11.67 20.72
CA ALA A 171 9.71 -11.43 20.97
C ALA A 171 10.02 -10.73 22.31
N GLY A 172 9.01 -10.16 22.99
CA GLY A 172 9.14 -9.46 24.28
C GLY A 172 8.51 -10.17 25.49
N ARG A 173 7.93 -11.36 25.34
CA ARG A 173 7.33 -12.12 26.47
C ARG A 173 8.36 -13.11 27.02
N LYS A 174 9.27 -12.62 27.86
CA LYS A 174 10.06 -13.44 28.79
C LYS A 174 9.65 -13.12 30.21
#